data_AF-A0A933EQT3-F1
#
_entry.id   AF-A0A933EQT3-F1
#
_cell.length_a   1.000
_cell.length_b   1.000
_cell.length_c   1.000
_cell.angle_alpha   90.00
_cell.angle_beta   90.00
_cell.angle_gamma   90.00
#
_symmetry.space_group_name_H-M   'P 1'
#
loop_
_entity.id
_entity.type
_entity.pdbx_description
1 polymer ?
#
loop_
_entity_poly.entity_id
_entity_poly.type
_entity_poly.pdbx_seq_one_letter_code
_entity_poly.pdbx_strand_id
1 'polypeptide(L)'
;MPRPHLNPPDKLVLPQVMHELARNHPRRTVDVDLKPTNADIKSELDAWEEGIVDKRLATSPERLKDFTTWSGDIKVKRLYTPLDVQSADYLKDLGFPGAYPYTRGASH
;
A
#
# COMPACT_ATOMS: atom_id res chain seq x y z
N MET A 1 -15.48 -71.89 0.87
CA MET A 1 -14.86 -70.56 1.04
C MET A 1 -13.90 -70.30 -0.12
N PRO A 2 -14.12 -69.23 -0.89
CA PRO A 2 -13.00 -68.41 -1.37
C PRO A 2 -13.27 -66.92 -1.15
N ARG A 3 -12.25 -66.18 -0.70
CA ARG A 3 -12.33 -64.73 -0.43
C ARG A 3 -12.46 -63.96 -1.76
N PRO A 4 -13.34 -62.96 -1.89
CA PRO A 4 -13.29 -62.06 -3.03
C PRO A 4 -12.07 -61.13 -2.90
N HIS A 5 -11.21 -61.16 -3.92
CA HIS A 5 -10.07 -60.27 -4.05
C HIS A 5 -10.55 -58.81 -4.17
N LEU A 6 -9.85 -57.88 -3.50
CA LEU A 6 -10.01 -56.45 -3.72
C LEU A 6 -9.43 -56.08 -5.09
N ASN A 7 -10.20 -55.36 -5.91
CA ASN A 7 -9.67 -54.64 -7.06
C ASN A 7 -9.58 -53.15 -6.70
N PRO A 8 -8.49 -52.44 -7.06
CA PRO A 8 -8.26 -51.05 -6.66
C PRO A 8 -9.15 -50.07 -7.43
N PRO A 9 -9.54 -48.92 -6.84
CA PRO A 9 -10.33 -47.93 -7.55
C PRO A 9 -9.40 -47.07 -8.42
N ASP A 10 -9.64 -47.05 -9.72
CA ASP A 10 -9.03 -46.05 -10.58
C ASP A 10 -10.06 -45.45 -11.54
N LYS A 11 -9.88 -44.13 -11.77
CA LYS A 11 -10.45 -43.27 -12.81
C LYS A 11 -11.70 -42.45 -12.43
N LEU A 12 -11.41 -41.26 -11.90
CA LEU A 12 -11.85 -39.93 -12.40
C LEU A 12 -13.27 -39.87 -12.99
N VAL A 13 -14.22 -39.45 -12.17
CA VAL A 13 -15.51 -38.89 -12.63
C VAL A 13 -15.70 -37.53 -11.94
N LEU A 14 -15.33 -36.46 -12.63
CA LEU A 14 -15.90 -35.14 -12.36
C LEU A 14 -16.96 -34.88 -13.44
N PRO A 15 -18.26 -35.00 -13.13
CA PRO A 15 -19.31 -34.87 -14.13
C PRO A 15 -19.46 -33.41 -14.58
N GLN A 16 -19.94 -33.23 -15.81
CA GLN A 16 -20.16 -32.00 -16.60
C GLN A 16 -21.07 -30.90 -15.97
N VAL A 17 -21.06 -30.71 -14.64
CA VAL A 17 -21.85 -29.68 -13.95
C VAL A 17 -21.16 -28.31 -13.94
N MET A 18 -19.91 -28.19 -14.38
CA MET A 18 -19.17 -26.92 -14.36
C MET A 18 -19.51 -25.95 -15.51
N HIS A 19 -20.31 -26.36 -16.51
CA HIS A 19 -20.64 -25.49 -17.65
C HIS A 19 -21.90 -24.63 -17.42
N GLU A 20 -22.70 -24.92 -16.39
CA GLU A 20 -24.01 -24.29 -16.21
C GLU A 20 -24.13 -23.34 -15.01
N LEU A 21 -23.07 -23.17 -14.21
CA LEU A 21 -23.01 -22.17 -13.13
C LEU A 21 -22.40 -20.82 -13.57
N ALA A 22 -21.93 -20.69 -14.82
CA ALA A 22 -21.27 -19.49 -15.32
C ALA A 22 -22.22 -18.49 -16.03
N ARG A 23 -23.53 -18.74 -16.04
CA ARG A 23 -24.48 -17.94 -16.85
C ARG A 23 -25.34 -16.93 -16.10
N ASN A 24 -25.31 -16.83 -14.77
CA ASN A 24 -26.13 -15.79 -14.12
C ASN A 24 -25.69 -15.36 -12.71
N HIS A 25 -24.39 -15.28 -12.46
CA HIS A 25 -23.93 -14.38 -11.40
C HIS A 25 -23.65 -13.02 -12.03
N PRO A 26 -24.35 -11.94 -11.63
CA PRO A 26 -23.84 -10.61 -11.94
C PRO A 26 -22.43 -10.58 -11.41
N ARG A 27 -21.43 -10.38 -12.28
CA ARG A 27 -20.07 -10.07 -11.85
C ARG A 27 -20.25 -8.93 -10.87
N ARG A 28 -20.06 -9.22 -9.58
CA ARG A 28 -20.06 -8.26 -8.49
C ARG A 28 -19.25 -7.10 -9.05
N THR A 29 -19.89 -5.96 -9.30
CA THR A 29 -19.17 -4.75 -9.65
C THR A 29 -18.20 -4.60 -8.50
N VAL A 30 -16.93 -4.85 -8.77
CA VAL A 30 -15.89 -4.51 -7.81
C VAL A 30 -16.06 -3.01 -7.68
N ASP A 31 -16.63 -2.56 -6.57
CA ASP A 31 -16.44 -1.19 -6.14
C ASP A 31 -14.92 -1.07 -6.04
N VAL A 32 -14.31 -0.55 -7.11
CA VAL A 32 -12.88 -0.37 -7.17
C VAL A 32 -12.63 0.70 -6.12
N ASP A 33 -12.14 0.30 -4.95
CA ASP A 33 -11.66 1.21 -3.92
C ASP A 33 -10.58 2.09 -4.56
N LEU A 34 -11.00 3.22 -5.12
CA LEU A 34 -10.11 4.19 -5.74
C LEU A 34 -9.28 4.77 -4.60
N LYS A 35 -8.02 4.33 -4.54
CA LYS A 35 -7.06 4.94 -3.61
C LYS A 35 -6.93 6.42 -3.95
N PRO A 36 -6.92 7.31 -2.94
CA PRO A 36 -6.78 8.74 -3.16
C PRO A 36 -5.50 9.02 -3.94
N THR A 37 -5.61 9.92 -4.90
CA THR A 37 -4.49 10.35 -5.75
C THR A 37 -3.64 11.40 -5.02
N ASN A 38 -2.47 11.72 -5.58
CA ASN A 38 -1.63 12.78 -5.04
C ASN A 38 -2.33 14.16 -5.07
N ALA A 39 -3.23 14.40 -6.01
CA ALA A 39 -4.00 15.64 -6.05
C ALA A 39 -4.95 15.73 -4.84
N ASP A 40 -5.61 14.63 -4.50
CA ASP A 40 -6.52 14.54 -3.34
C ASP A 40 -5.72 14.75 -2.04
N ILE A 41 -4.56 14.10 -1.91
CA ILE A 41 -3.66 14.28 -0.76
C ILE A 41 -3.24 15.74 -0.60
N LYS A 42 -2.97 16.45 -1.70
CA LYS A 42 -2.59 17.86 -1.66
C LYS A 42 -3.74 18.72 -1.13
N SER A 43 -4.94 18.53 -1.65
CA SER A 43 -6.11 19.30 -1.21
C SER A 43 -6.43 19.08 0.27
N GLU A 44 -6.35 17.83 0.74
CA GLU A 44 -6.57 17.50 2.15
C GLU A 44 -5.47 18.03 3.06
N LEU A 45 -4.22 18.05 2.57
CA LEU A 45 -3.09 18.65 3.30
C LEU A 45 -3.30 20.15 3.49
N ASP A 46 -3.64 20.87 2.41
CA ASP A 46 -3.90 22.32 2.46
C ASP A 46 -5.06 22.64 3.43
N ALA A 47 -6.16 21.87 3.36
CA ALA A 47 -7.30 22.02 4.27
C ALA A 47 -6.94 21.72 5.74
N TRP A 48 -6.06 20.75 5.97
CA TRP A 48 -5.59 20.41 7.31
C TRP A 48 -4.68 21.51 7.89
N GLU A 49 -3.81 22.10 7.07
CA GLU A 49 -2.91 23.20 7.47
C GLU A 49 -3.71 24.46 7.85
N GLU A 50 -4.60 24.94 6.97
CA GLU A 50 -5.42 26.13 7.24
C GLU A 50 -6.47 25.89 8.34
N GLY A 51 -6.94 24.65 8.49
CA GLY A 51 -8.04 24.31 9.37
C GLY A 51 -7.60 23.93 10.78
N ILE A 52 -6.94 22.77 10.91
CA ILE A 52 -6.64 22.15 12.20
C ILE A 52 -5.34 22.72 12.77
N VAL A 53 -4.32 22.91 11.93
CA VAL A 53 -3.01 23.37 12.37
C VAL A 53 -3.09 24.81 12.86
N ASP A 54 -3.67 25.73 12.10
CA ASP A 54 -3.76 27.14 12.51
C ASP A 54 -4.54 27.33 13.82
N LYS A 55 -5.67 26.64 13.97
CA LYS A 55 -6.43 26.65 15.24
C LYS A 55 -5.58 26.14 16.40
N ARG A 56 -4.77 25.10 16.17
CA ARG A 56 -3.91 24.54 17.21
C ARG A 56 -2.77 25.48 17.56
N LEU A 57 -2.13 26.09 16.57
CA LEU A 57 -1.03 27.05 16.76
C LEU A 57 -1.47 28.32 17.48
N ALA A 58 -2.70 28.78 17.23
CA ALA A 58 -3.28 29.92 17.93
C ALA A 58 -3.46 29.66 19.45
N THR A 59 -3.77 28.43 19.82
CA THR A 59 -3.95 28.03 21.24
C THR A 59 -2.62 27.65 21.89
N SER A 60 -1.77 26.96 21.15
CA SER A 60 -0.51 26.38 21.63
C SER A 60 0.53 26.51 20.52
N PRO A 61 1.33 27.59 20.52
CA PRO A 61 2.38 27.77 19.54
C PRO A 61 3.43 26.68 19.65
N GLU A 62 4.14 26.43 18.56
CA GLU A 62 5.28 25.52 18.59
C GLU A 62 6.41 26.04 19.46
N ARG A 63 7.19 25.10 20.01
CA ARG A 63 8.33 25.40 20.87
C ARG A 63 9.37 26.27 20.17
N LEU A 64 9.59 26.02 18.88
CA LEU A 64 10.57 26.69 18.04
C LEU A 64 9.86 27.19 16.78
N LYS A 65 10.39 28.27 16.22
CA LYS A 65 9.91 28.80 14.93
C LYS A 65 10.28 27.89 13.76
N ASP A 66 11.46 27.31 13.82
CA ASP A 66 12.00 26.39 12.82
C ASP A 66 12.58 25.17 13.55
N PHE A 67 12.30 23.99 13.02
CA PHE A 67 12.97 22.75 13.44
C PHE A 67 14.03 22.41 12.40
N THR A 68 15.26 22.21 12.86
CA THR A 68 16.38 21.82 12.00
C THR A 68 16.99 20.51 12.49
N THR A 69 17.61 19.78 11.58
CA THR A 69 18.46 18.64 11.94
C THR A 69 19.66 19.09 12.77
N TRP A 70 20.37 18.14 13.38
CA TRP A 70 21.56 18.43 14.19
C TRP A 70 22.67 19.16 13.41
N SER A 71 22.82 18.87 12.11
CA SER A 71 23.78 19.60 11.26
C SER A 71 23.35 21.05 11.00
N GLY A 72 22.09 21.40 11.24
CA GLY A 72 21.55 22.76 11.12
C GLY A 72 21.06 23.15 9.72
N ASP A 73 21.52 22.46 8.67
CA ASP A 73 21.29 22.87 7.28
C ASP A 73 19.92 22.46 6.72
N ILE A 74 19.27 21.48 7.34
CA ILE A 74 18.03 20.88 6.82
C ILE A 74 16.87 21.22 7.74
N LYS A 75 15.88 21.96 7.21
CA LYS A 75 14.60 22.23 7.88
C LYS A 75 13.73 20.98 7.88
N VAL A 76 13.14 20.69 9.03
CA VAL A 76 12.24 19.55 9.25
C VAL A 76 10.79 20.04 9.12
N LYS A 77 10.02 19.41 8.23
CA LYS A 77 8.60 19.70 8.07
C LYS A 77 7.78 19.11 9.22
N ARG A 78 6.62 19.71 9.49
CA ARG A 78 5.65 19.20 10.48
C ARG A 78 5.12 17.82 10.10
N LEU A 79 4.86 17.61 8.82
CA LEU A 79 4.34 16.37 8.26
C LEU A 79 5.00 16.11 6.90
N TYR A 80 5.37 14.86 6.67
CA TYR A 80 5.82 14.37 5.36
C TYR A 80 4.74 13.45 4.80
N THR A 81 4.44 13.62 3.52
CA THR A 81 3.37 12.95 2.78
C THR A 81 3.96 12.25 1.55
N PRO A 82 3.17 11.40 0.85
CA PRO A 82 3.59 10.86 -0.44
C PRO A 82 3.98 11.93 -1.47
N LEU A 83 3.50 13.18 -1.29
CA LEU A 83 3.85 14.30 -2.17
C LEU A 83 5.33 14.65 -2.12
N ASP A 84 5.97 14.44 -0.96
CA ASP A 84 7.36 14.79 -0.71
C ASP A 84 8.36 13.83 -1.37
N VAL A 85 7.89 12.65 -1.80
CA VAL A 85 8.70 11.61 -2.45
C VAL A 85 8.26 11.33 -3.89
N GLN A 86 7.41 12.18 -4.47
CA GLN A 86 6.86 11.96 -5.82
C GLN A 86 7.91 11.84 -6.92
N SER A 87 9.04 12.53 -6.78
CA SER A 87 10.12 12.51 -7.76
C SER A 87 11.07 11.32 -7.59
N ALA A 88 10.97 10.55 -6.50
CA ALA A 88 11.84 9.42 -6.23
C ALA A 88 11.37 8.18 -7.01
N ASP A 89 12.28 7.53 -7.73
CA ASP A 89 12.04 6.25 -8.38
C ASP A 89 12.40 5.14 -7.39
N TYR A 90 11.38 4.53 -6.77
CA TYR A 90 11.59 3.50 -5.75
C TYR A 90 12.55 2.40 -6.21
N LEU A 91 12.43 1.92 -7.45
CA LEU A 91 13.22 0.79 -7.94
C LEU A 91 14.68 1.18 -8.20
N LYS A 92 14.94 2.44 -8.56
CA LYS A 92 16.30 2.92 -8.84
C LYS A 92 17.00 3.52 -7.64
N ASP A 93 16.28 4.27 -6.82
CA ASP A 93 16.86 5.09 -5.74
C ASP A 93 16.88 4.34 -4.40
N LEU A 94 15.90 3.46 -4.16
CA LEU A 94 15.72 2.77 -2.88
C LEU A 94 15.95 1.26 -2.98
N GLY A 95 15.39 0.62 -4.02
CA GLY A 95 15.56 -0.80 -4.31
C GLY A 95 15.02 -1.75 -3.24
N PHE A 96 15.50 -2.99 -3.30
CA PHE A 96 15.26 -4.02 -2.29
C PHE A 96 16.53 -4.29 -1.48
N PRO A 97 16.42 -4.74 -0.22
CA PRO A 97 17.59 -5.17 0.56
C PRO A 97 18.42 -6.22 -0.18
N GLY A 98 19.75 -6.18 -0.05
CA GLY A 98 20.65 -7.12 -0.72
C GLY A 98 20.78 -6.92 -2.24
N ALA A 99 20.13 -5.90 -2.81
CA ALA A 99 20.23 -5.54 -4.23
C ALA A 99 20.67 -4.08 -4.39
N TYR A 100 21.33 -3.78 -5.52
CA TYR A 100 21.68 -2.41 -5.90
C TYR A 100 20.42 -1.51 -5.91
N PRO A 101 20.47 -0.25 -5.43
CA PRO A 101 21.63 0.55 -4.97
C PRO A 101 22.07 0.33 -3.50
N TYR A 102 21.58 -0.72 -2.84
CA TYR A 102 21.90 -1.03 -1.43
C TYR A 102 21.51 0.06 -0.42
N THR A 103 20.62 0.99 -0.80
CA THR A 103 20.09 2.04 0.09
C THR A 103 19.40 1.44 1.31
N ARG A 104 18.86 0.22 1.19
CA ARG A 104 18.24 -0.55 2.28
C ARG A 104 19.15 -1.62 2.91
N GLY A 105 20.46 -1.51 2.71
CA GLY A 105 21.46 -2.44 3.23
C GLY A 105 21.82 -3.56 2.25
N ALA A 106 23.05 -4.05 2.38
CA ALA A 106 23.65 -5.06 1.50
C ALA A 106 23.41 -6.51 1.94
N SER A 107 22.72 -6.74 3.06
CA SER A 107 22.68 -8.05 3.71
C SER A 107 21.54 -8.93 3.19
N HIS A 108 21.91 -10.17 2.87
CA HIS A 108 21.06 -11.32 2.60
C HIS A 108 20.63 -12.00 3.91
#